data_AF-V6LQC2-F1
#
_entry.id   AF-V6LQC2-F1
#
_cell.length_a   1.000
_cell.length_b   1.000
_cell.length_c   1.000
_cell.angle_alpha   90.00
_cell.angle_beta   90.00
_cell.angle_gamma   90.00
#
_symmetry.space_group_name_H-M   'P 1'
#
loop_
_entity.id
_entity.type
_entity.pdbx_description
1 polymer ?
#
loop_
_entity_poly.entity_id
_entity_poly.type
_entity_poly.pdbx_seq_one_letter_code
_entity_poly.pdbx_strand_id
1 'polypeptide(L)'
;MRVLVIGAGEVGTAVTIYLSRLQITAFCLELDHPTSLKRMKSFCQAVFVGGFEVEGVTARRVTTLEQLNKALVDNIIPVLTSSSKFLSDIQYDIVVNTAPTQFKFQGVTISTNWGIEGLTASIVIQKSGRYAGTRQKQQKMSEPELIGGYSFEREARAEIGGRWTAKRGIGEFVKIGDPIGVIESDEGGLQTESGECLNRKWML
;
A
#
# COMPACT_ATOMS: atom_id res chain seq x y z
N MET A 1 -8.40 -5.98 -22.12
CA MET A 1 -8.63 -6.29 -20.70
C MET A 1 -7.91 -5.25 -19.84
N ARG A 2 -8.61 -4.62 -18.91
CA ARG A 2 -8.09 -3.59 -17.99
C ARG A 2 -8.31 -4.03 -16.54
N VAL A 3 -7.26 -3.92 -15.73
CA VAL A 3 -7.28 -4.34 -14.33
C VAL A 3 -7.15 -3.13 -13.42
N LEU A 4 -8.14 -2.93 -12.56
CA LEU A 4 -8.08 -1.97 -11.47
C LEU A 4 -7.47 -2.65 -10.23
N VAL A 5 -6.34 -2.15 -9.75
CA VAL A 5 -5.72 -2.64 -8.52
C VAL A 5 -6.05 -1.69 -7.36
N ILE A 6 -6.69 -2.18 -6.31
CA ILE A 6 -7.02 -1.39 -5.12
C ILE A 6 -5.88 -1.50 -4.12
N GLY A 7 -5.39 -0.34 -3.68
CA GLY A 7 -4.14 -0.20 -2.96
C GLY A 7 -2.96 -0.14 -3.93
N ALA A 8 -2.16 0.91 -3.80
CA ALA A 8 -0.86 1.09 -4.43
C ALA A 8 0.29 0.80 -3.45
N GLY A 9 0.00 0.15 -2.31
CA GLY A 9 0.97 -0.38 -1.34
C GLY A 9 1.92 -1.44 -1.94
N GLU A 10 2.67 -2.15 -1.11
CA GLU A 10 3.70 -3.10 -1.55
C GLU A 10 3.10 -4.25 -2.37
N VAL A 11 1.99 -4.82 -1.88
CA VAL A 11 1.29 -5.93 -2.57
C VAL A 11 0.67 -5.44 -3.87
N GLY A 12 -0.02 -4.30 -3.84
CA GLY A 12 -0.62 -3.70 -5.04
C GLY A 12 0.42 -3.34 -6.10
N THR A 13 1.57 -2.82 -5.68
CA THR A 13 2.72 -2.52 -6.54
C THR A 13 3.26 -3.79 -7.20
N ALA A 14 3.52 -4.85 -6.43
CA ALA A 14 4.02 -6.11 -6.98
C ALA A 14 3.05 -6.74 -7.99
N VAL A 15 1.75 -6.75 -7.67
CA VAL A 15 0.70 -7.21 -8.59
C VAL A 15 0.70 -6.37 -9.87
N THR A 16 0.77 -5.05 -9.75
CA THR A 16 0.70 -4.14 -10.91
C THR A 16 1.92 -4.27 -11.80
N ILE A 17 3.13 -4.41 -11.23
CA ILE A 17 4.37 -4.69 -11.96
C ILE A 17 4.25 -6.02 -12.72
N TYR A 18 3.75 -7.07 -12.06
CA TYR A 18 3.57 -8.36 -12.69
C TYR A 18 2.60 -8.29 -13.89
N LEU A 19 1.45 -7.63 -13.72
CA LEU A 19 0.49 -7.41 -14.80
C LEU A 19 1.08 -6.60 -15.96
N SER A 20 1.84 -5.55 -15.66
CA SER A 20 2.52 -4.72 -16.65
C SER A 20 3.54 -5.52 -17.47
N ARG A 21 4.33 -6.40 -16.83
CA ARG A 21 5.26 -7.31 -17.52
C ARG A 21 4.55 -8.30 -18.44
N LEU A 22 3.29 -8.65 -18.14
CA LEU A 22 2.42 -9.45 -19.02
C LEU A 22 1.71 -8.62 -20.09
N GLN A 23 2.03 -7.33 -20.22
CA GLN A 23 1.37 -6.39 -21.13
C GLN A 23 -0.15 -6.26 -20.88
N ILE A 24 -0.58 -6.53 -19.65
CA ILE A 24 -1.96 -6.31 -19.22
C ILE A 24 -2.06 -4.87 -18.69
N THR A 25 -2.99 -4.10 -19.25
CA THR A 25 -3.24 -2.72 -18.84
C THR A 25 -3.75 -2.69 -17.39
N ALA A 26 -2.98 -2.11 -16.49
CA ALA A 26 -3.32 -2.00 -15.07
C ALA A 26 -3.13 -0.57 -14.55
N PHE A 27 -3.93 -0.19 -13.55
CA PHE A 27 -3.85 1.09 -12.86
C PHE A 27 -4.29 0.92 -11.41
N CYS A 28 -3.80 1.80 -10.53
CA CYS A 28 -4.00 1.68 -9.09
C CYS A 28 -4.97 2.73 -8.56
N LEU A 29 -5.95 2.32 -7.76
CA LEU A 29 -6.72 3.21 -6.89
C LEU A 29 -6.13 3.17 -5.48
N GLU A 30 -5.78 4.33 -4.95
CA GLU A 30 -5.21 4.48 -3.61
C GLU A 30 -6.01 5.49 -2.78
N LEU A 31 -5.86 5.46 -1.45
CA LEU A 31 -6.37 6.51 -0.58
C LEU A 31 -5.66 7.85 -0.86
N ASP A 32 -6.31 8.95 -0.53
CA ASP A 32 -5.70 10.29 -0.63
C ASP A 32 -4.48 10.45 0.30
N HIS A 33 -4.48 9.71 1.41
CA HIS A 33 -3.38 9.65 2.39
C HIS A 33 -3.01 8.19 2.67
N PRO A 34 -2.22 7.55 1.78
CA PRO A 34 -1.89 6.13 1.93
C PRO A 34 -0.94 5.85 3.08
N THR A 35 -1.15 4.69 3.72
CA THR A 35 -0.35 4.17 4.83
C THR A 35 0.47 2.95 4.38
N SER A 36 1.57 3.19 3.67
CA SER A 36 2.51 2.11 3.31
C SER A 36 3.60 1.98 4.37
N LEU A 37 3.89 0.73 4.75
CA LEU A 37 5.00 0.38 5.63
C LEU A 37 6.33 0.64 4.91
N LYS A 38 6.45 0.18 3.66
CA LYS A 38 7.66 0.23 2.83
C LYS A 38 7.52 1.21 1.67
N ARG A 39 7.48 2.50 1.98
CA ARG A 39 7.19 3.57 1.01
C ARG A 39 8.10 3.55 -0.24
N MET A 40 9.36 3.13 -0.08
CA MET A 40 10.33 3.04 -1.20
C MET A 40 10.09 1.85 -2.16
N LYS A 41 9.16 0.95 -1.83
CA LYS A 41 8.78 -0.20 -2.67
C LYS A 41 7.32 -0.13 -3.12
N SER A 42 6.75 1.08 -3.09
CA SER A 42 5.32 1.27 -3.18
C SER A 42 4.98 2.40 -4.14
N PHE A 43 4.11 2.12 -5.12
CA PHE A 43 3.55 3.13 -6.02
C PHE A 43 2.66 4.15 -5.29
N CYS A 44 2.24 3.88 -4.04
CA CYS A 44 1.55 4.87 -3.23
C CYS A 44 2.37 6.16 -3.06
N GLN A 45 3.70 6.10 -3.21
CA GLN A 45 4.57 7.26 -3.17
C GLN A 45 4.25 8.28 -4.28
N ALA A 46 3.73 7.82 -5.43
CA ALA A 46 3.27 8.71 -6.49
C ALA A 46 2.16 9.66 -6.02
N VAL A 47 1.34 9.27 -5.04
CA VAL A 47 0.31 10.16 -4.45
C VAL A 47 0.94 11.41 -3.83
N PHE A 48 2.10 11.26 -3.18
CA PHE A 48 2.79 12.34 -2.48
C PHE A 48 3.70 13.17 -3.38
N VAL A 49 4.51 12.54 -4.23
CA VAL A 49 5.56 13.22 -5.01
C VAL A 49 5.27 13.29 -6.51
N GLY A 50 4.08 12.86 -6.94
CA GLY A 50 3.61 12.94 -8.32
C GLY A 50 4.04 11.75 -9.19
N GLY A 51 5.18 11.12 -8.95
CA GLY A 51 5.61 9.93 -9.66
C GLY A 51 6.69 9.15 -8.91
N PHE A 52 6.76 7.84 -9.13
CA PHE A 52 7.69 6.97 -8.42
C PHE A 52 8.03 5.73 -9.25
N GLU A 53 9.28 5.27 -9.17
CA GLU A 53 9.74 4.08 -9.90
C GLU A 53 10.02 2.95 -8.90
N VAL A 54 9.55 1.74 -9.24
CA VAL A 54 9.84 0.52 -8.49
C VAL A 54 10.21 -0.57 -9.50
N GLU A 55 11.39 -1.17 -9.34
CA GLU A 55 11.90 -2.23 -10.22
C GLU A 55 11.88 -1.87 -11.72
N GLY A 56 12.22 -0.62 -12.08
CA GLY A 56 12.23 -0.15 -13.46
C GLY A 56 10.85 0.13 -14.06
N VAL A 57 9.77 0.01 -13.26
CA VAL A 57 8.41 0.36 -13.66
C VAL A 57 8.04 1.69 -13.03
N THR A 58 7.69 2.66 -13.87
CA THR A 58 7.29 4.00 -13.43
C THR A 58 5.78 4.06 -13.18
N ALA A 59 5.40 4.61 -12.04
CA ALA A 59 4.03 4.97 -11.71
C ALA A 59 3.89 6.49 -11.57
N ARG A 60 2.72 7.03 -11.95
CA ARG A 60 2.44 8.47 -11.90
C ARG A 60 1.05 8.76 -11.37
N ARG A 61 0.95 9.75 -10.49
CA ARG A 61 -0.33 10.28 -10.04
C ARG A 61 -1.07 10.92 -11.20
N VAL A 62 -2.33 10.55 -11.36
CA VAL A 62 -3.24 11.14 -12.36
C VAL A 62 -4.45 11.74 -11.68
N THR A 63 -4.88 12.90 -12.14
CA THR A 63 -6.03 13.65 -11.60
C THR A 63 -7.15 13.84 -12.62
N THR A 64 -6.95 13.41 -13.87
CA THR A 64 -7.96 13.45 -14.93
C THR A 64 -7.95 12.16 -15.76
N LEU A 65 -9.07 11.88 -16.43
CA LEU A 65 -9.18 10.76 -17.35
C LEU A 65 -8.20 10.86 -18.52
N GLU A 66 -7.92 12.08 -19.00
CA GLU A 66 -6.94 12.31 -20.05
C GLU A 66 -5.52 11.93 -19.60
N GLN A 67 -5.12 12.34 -18.39
CA GLN A 67 -3.81 11.97 -17.83
C GLN A 67 -3.69 10.46 -17.63
N LEU A 68 -4.77 9.80 -17.19
CA LEU A 68 -4.82 8.34 -17.08
C LEU A 68 -4.57 7.69 -18.44
N ASN A 69 -5.34 8.07 -19.46
CA ASN A 69 -5.19 7.51 -20.80
C ASN A 69 -3.80 7.76 -21.39
N LYS A 70 -3.25 8.96 -21.19
CA LYS A 70 -1.89 9.30 -21.61
C LYS A 70 -0.84 8.43 -20.92
N ALA A 71 -0.93 8.29 -19.60
CA ALA A 71 -0.01 7.44 -18.84
C ALA A 71 -0.04 5.99 -19.33
N LEU A 72 -1.24 5.45 -19.63
CA LEU A 72 -1.37 4.10 -20.19
C LEU A 72 -0.69 3.95 -21.57
N VAL A 73 -0.80 4.95 -22.44
CA VAL A 73 -0.11 4.96 -23.75
C VAL A 73 1.41 5.03 -23.58
N ASP A 74 1.87 5.80 -22.60
CA ASP A 74 3.29 5.99 -22.28
C ASP A 74 3.91 4.81 -21.51
N ASN A 75 3.17 3.70 -21.30
CA ASN A 75 3.57 2.57 -20.44
C ASN A 75 3.92 2.96 -19.00
N ILE A 76 3.29 4.02 -18.49
CA ILE A 76 3.40 4.49 -17.11
C ILE A 76 2.17 4.04 -16.33
N ILE A 77 2.37 3.43 -15.16
CA ILE A 77 1.29 2.96 -14.30
C ILE A 77 0.54 4.16 -13.70
N PRO A 78 -0.75 4.38 -14.03
CA PRO A 78 -1.53 5.45 -13.44
C PRO A 78 -1.89 5.11 -12.00
N VAL A 79 -1.71 6.08 -11.10
CA VAL A 79 -2.15 6.02 -9.71
C VAL A 79 -3.17 7.14 -9.49
N LEU A 80 -4.41 6.77 -9.25
CA LEU A 80 -5.50 7.70 -8.94
C LEU A 80 -5.89 7.54 -7.48
N THR A 81 -6.45 8.59 -6.88
CA THR A 81 -6.86 8.56 -5.48
C THR A 81 -8.37 8.38 -5.32
N SER A 82 -8.81 7.97 -4.13
CA SER A 82 -10.22 7.78 -3.77
C SER A 82 -11.10 9.01 -4.02
N SER A 83 -10.55 10.22 -3.97
CA SER A 83 -11.27 11.47 -4.27
C SER A 83 -11.40 11.78 -5.77
N SER A 84 -10.86 10.93 -6.65
CA SER A 84 -10.88 11.15 -8.10
C SER A 84 -12.30 11.06 -8.65
N LYS A 85 -12.86 12.20 -9.05
CA LYS A 85 -14.24 12.31 -9.57
C LYS A 85 -14.48 11.48 -10.84
N PHE A 86 -13.44 11.25 -11.63
CA PHE A 86 -13.52 10.50 -12.89
C PHE A 86 -13.45 8.98 -12.70
N LEU A 87 -13.36 8.47 -11.47
CA LEU A 87 -13.29 7.03 -11.20
C LEU A 87 -14.48 6.25 -11.79
N SER A 88 -15.69 6.84 -11.75
CA SER A 88 -16.90 6.25 -12.34
C SER A 88 -16.84 6.12 -13.86
N ASP A 89 -15.99 6.91 -14.51
CA ASP A 89 -15.91 7.01 -15.97
C ASP A 89 -14.86 6.03 -16.53
N ILE A 90 -14.08 5.39 -15.66
CA ILE A 90 -13.05 4.44 -16.04
C ILE A 90 -13.67 3.05 -16.23
N GLN A 91 -13.49 2.49 -17.42
CA GLN A 91 -13.87 1.10 -17.73
C GLN A 91 -12.75 0.14 -17.32
N TYR A 92 -13.10 -0.91 -16.57
CA TYR A 92 -12.24 -2.02 -16.17
C TYR A 92 -13.01 -3.34 -16.11
N ASP A 93 -12.31 -4.45 -16.35
CA ASP A 93 -12.90 -5.80 -16.43
C ASP A 93 -12.73 -6.57 -15.11
N ILE A 94 -11.58 -6.35 -14.46
CA ILE A 94 -11.15 -7.09 -13.26
C ILE A 94 -10.71 -6.09 -12.20
N VAL A 95 -11.03 -6.41 -10.95
CA VAL A 95 -10.58 -5.67 -9.77
C VAL A 95 -9.71 -6.60 -8.91
N VAL A 96 -8.49 -6.16 -8.59
CA VAL A 96 -7.63 -6.86 -7.65
C VAL A 96 -7.52 -6.02 -6.38
N ASN A 97 -8.18 -6.45 -5.30
CA ASN A 97 -8.18 -5.73 -4.04
C ASN A 97 -7.04 -6.18 -3.12
N THR A 98 -6.01 -5.34 -3.02
CA THR A 98 -4.83 -5.57 -2.18
C THR A 98 -4.80 -4.72 -0.91
N ALA A 99 -5.77 -3.81 -0.72
CA ALA A 99 -5.88 -2.96 0.47
C ALA A 99 -7.11 -3.31 1.34
N PRO A 100 -7.09 -3.04 2.65
CA PRO A 100 -8.18 -3.37 3.56
C PRO A 100 -9.36 -2.38 3.39
N THR A 101 -9.93 -2.30 2.19
CA THR A 101 -10.95 -1.32 1.83
C THR A 101 -12.28 -2.00 1.51
N GLN A 102 -13.39 -1.37 1.91
CA GLN A 102 -14.75 -1.86 1.70
C GLN A 102 -15.40 -1.31 0.41
N PHE A 103 -14.61 -0.77 -0.52
CA PHE A 103 -15.15 -0.25 -1.76
C PHE A 103 -15.84 -1.36 -2.58
N LYS A 104 -17.00 -1.05 -3.13
CA LYS A 104 -17.73 -1.92 -4.06
C LYS A 104 -17.41 -1.49 -5.49
N PHE A 105 -17.00 -2.45 -6.31
CA PHE A 105 -16.65 -2.21 -7.71
C PHE A 105 -17.46 -3.13 -8.63
N GLN A 106 -17.55 -2.73 -9.89
CA GLN A 106 -18.17 -3.53 -10.94
C GLN A 106 -17.11 -4.45 -11.56
N GLY A 107 -17.38 -5.75 -11.69
CA GLY A 107 -16.44 -6.73 -12.29
C GLY A 107 -15.98 -7.84 -11.36
N VAL A 108 -15.10 -8.70 -11.86
CA VAL A 108 -14.56 -9.84 -11.09
C VAL A 108 -13.58 -9.31 -10.06
N THR A 109 -13.85 -9.54 -8.77
CA THR A 109 -12.98 -9.06 -7.68
C THR A 109 -12.13 -10.20 -7.13
N ILE A 110 -10.81 -10.04 -7.13
CA ILE A 110 -9.83 -10.92 -6.49
C ILE A 110 -9.27 -10.20 -5.27
N SER A 111 -9.41 -10.72 -4.06
CA SER A 111 -8.85 -10.08 -2.86
C SER A 111 -7.70 -10.89 -2.26
N THR A 112 -6.65 -10.17 -1.84
CA THR A 112 -5.56 -10.73 -1.02
C THR A 112 -5.75 -10.54 0.49
N ASN A 113 -6.82 -9.81 0.88
CA ASN A 113 -7.08 -9.41 2.25
C ASN A 113 -8.16 -10.27 2.90
N TRP A 114 -7.72 -11.46 3.26
CA TRP A 114 -8.52 -12.41 4.01
C TRP A 114 -8.84 -11.87 5.41
N GLY A 115 -10.07 -12.12 5.90
CA GLY A 115 -10.48 -11.81 7.28
C GLY A 115 -11.16 -10.45 7.52
N ILE A 116 -11.31 -9.59 6.51
CA ILE A 116 -12.01 -8.30 6.67
C ILE A 116 -13.52 -8.49 6.49
N GLU A 117 -14.27 -8.09 7.52
CA GLU A 117 -15.73 -8.13 7.51
C GLU A 117 -16.32 -7.15 6.50
N GLY A 118 -17.37 -7.58 5.79
CA GLY A 118 -18.03 -6.80 4.75
C GLY A 118 -17.32 -6.78 3.40
N LEU A 119 -16.13 -7.39 3.26
CA LEU A 119 -15.41 -7.43 1.99
C LEU A 119 -16.03 -8.49 1.06
N THR A 120 -16.59 -8.02 -0.05
CA THR A 120 -17.23 -8.88 -1.06
C THR A 120 -16.29 -9.05 -2.25
N ALA A 121 -15.66 -10.22 -2.36
CA ALA A 121 -14.84 -10.59 -3.50
C ALA A 121 -15.41 -11.83 -4.20
N SER A 122 -15.25 -11.89 -5.53
CA SER A 122 -15.59 -13.06 -6.34
C SER A 122 -14.63 -14.21 -6.03
N ILE A 123 -13.35 -13.91 -5.83
CA ILE A 123 -12.27 -14.85 -5.52
C ILE A 123 -11.44 -14.28 -4.38
N VAL A 124 -11.05 -15.13 -3.43
CA VAL A 124 -10.08 -14.75 -2.40
C VAL A 124 -8.83 -15.60 -2.55
N ILE A 125 -7.67 -14.95 -2.55
CA ILE A 125 -6.35 -15.58 -2.61
C ILE A 125 -5.60 -15.16 -1.35
N GLN A 126 -4.99 -16.10 -0.64
CA GLN A 126 -4.16 -15.77 0.52
C GLN A 126 -2.90 -15.03 0.06
N LYS A 127 -2.24 -14.27 0.95
CA LYS A 127 -0.90 -13.73 0.69
C LYS A 127 0.12 -14.83 0.31
N SER A 128 -0.11 -16.07 0.75
CA SER A 128 0.65 -17.27 0.35
C SER A 128 0.38 -17.76 -1.09
N GLY A 129 -0.54 -17.13 -1.82
CA GLY A 129 -0.96 -17.54 -3.17
C GLY A 129 -2.01 -18.65 -3.20
N ARG A 130 -2.47 -19.16 -2.05
CA ARG A 130 -3.48 -20.23 -2.00
C ARG A 130 -4.88 -19.69 -2.24
N TYR A 131 -5.65 -20.36 -3.10
CA TYR A 131 -7.07 -20.10 -3.25
C TYR A 131 -7.80 -20.35 -1.92
N ALA A 132 -8.56 -19.36 -1.46
CA ALA A 132 -9.26 -19.38 -0.18
C ALA A 132 -10.79 -19.49 -0.32
N GLY A 133 -11.32 -19.61 -1.55
CA GLY A 133 -12.75 -19.74 -1.81
C GLY A 133 -13.42 -18.50 -2.38
N THR A 134 -14.76 -18.57 -2.47
CA THR A 134 -15.66 -17.47 -2.85
C THR A 134 -16.46 -17.05 -1.61
N ARG A 135 -16.19 -15.86 -1.05
CA ARG A 135 -16.78 -15.25 0.17
C ARG A 135 -16.60 -15.94 1.54
N GLN A 136 -16.38 -15.04 2.52
CA GLN A 136 -16.43 -15.12 3.99
C GLN A 136 -15.81 -16.31 4.72
N LYS A 137 -14.68 -16.04 5.37
CA LYS A 137 -14.49 -16.39 6.77
C LYS A 137 -13.76 -15.26 7.51
N GLN A 138 -14.32 -14.89 8.66
CA GLN A 138 -13.79 -13.93 9.60
C GLN A 138 -12.59 -14.57 10.31
N GLN A 139 -11.44 -13.90 10.38
CA GLN A 139 -10.35 -14.33 11.27
C GLN A 139 -9.46 -13.14 11.66
N LYS A 140 -8.93 -13.18 12.89
CA LYS A 140 -8.04 -12.15 13.48
C LYS A 140 -6.83 -11.85 12.59
N MET A 141 -6.33 -10.60 12.64
CA MET A 141 -5.05 -10.21 12.06
C MET A 141 -3.96 -11.21 12.47
N SER A 142 -3.17 -11.67 11.50
CA SER A 142 -2.01 -12.53 11.75
C SER A 142 -0.89 -11.74 12.41
N GLU A 143 -0.12 -12.42 13.25
CA GLU A 143 1.13 -11.89 13.80
C GLU A 143 2.12 -11.60 12.65
N PRO A 144 2.98 -10.56 12.77
CA PRO A 144 4.02 -10.29 11.79
C PRO A 144 4.94 -11.50 11.62
N GLU A 145 5.24 -11.87 10.37
CA GLU A 145 6.22 -12.93 10.10
C GLU A 145 7.60 -12.55 10.67
N LEU A 146 8.31 -13.55 11.21
CA LEU A 146 9.66 -13.40 11.74
C LEU A 146 10.63 -12.98 10.61
N ILE A 147 11.31 -11.85 10.79
CA ILE A 147 12.42 -11.45 9.92
C ILE A 147 13.68 -11.42 10.77
N GLY A 148 14.65 -12.27 10.41
CA GLY A 148 15.91 -12.37 11.16
C GLY A 148 15.75 -12.81 12.62
N GLY A 149 14.65 -13.49 12.96
CA GLY A 149 14.34 -13.96 14.32
C GLY A 149 13.43 -13.04 15.15
N TYR A 150 12.97 -11.92 14.58
CA TYR A 150 12.18 -10.91 15.30
C TYR A 150 10.83 -10.64 14.61
N SER A 151 9.76 -10.48 15.41
CA SER A 151 8.39 -10.19 14.97
C SER A 151 8.01 -8.74 15.30
N PHE A 152 7.43 -8.49 16.48
CA PHE A 152 6.97 -7.17 16.93
C PHE A 152 8.11 -6.26 17.37
N GLU A 153 9.26 -6.81 17.77
CA GLU A 153 10.41 -6.07 18.29
C GLU A 153 11.08 -5.16 17.24
N ARG A 154 10.65 -5.25 15.97
CA ARG A 154 11.09 -4.38 14.88
C ARG A 154 10.13 -3.22 14.60
N GLU A 155 8.98 -3.18 15.26
CA GLU A 155 7.94 -2.18 15.03
C GLU A 155 7.95 -1.16 16.19
N ALA A 156 8.34 0.08 15.90
CA ALA A 156 8.09 1.18 16.83
C ALA A 156 6.60 1.56 16.79
N ARG A 157 5.94 1.58 17.95
CA ARG A 157 4.52 1.90 18.08
C ARG A 157 4.35 3.06 19.05
N ALA A 158 3.75 4.12 18.52
CA ALA A 158 3.36 5.26 19.31
C ALA A 158 2.28 4.90 20.33
N GLU A 159 2.41 5.43 21.55
CA GLU A 159 1.37 5.33 22.58
C GLU A 159 0.31 6.42 22.39
N ILE A 160 0.70 7.54 21.78
CA ILE A 160 -0.18 8.68 21.50
C ILE A 160 -0.38 8.90 19.99
N GLY A 161 -1.56 9.40 19.64
CA GLY A 161 -1.82 9.95 18.30
C GLY A 161 -1.27 11.37 18.18
N GLY A 162 -0.79 11.75 16.99
CA GLY A 162 -0.28 13.10 16.75
C GLY A 162 0.51 13.25 15.46
N ARG A 163 1.11 14.42 15.27
CA ARG A 163 1.93 14.74 14.11
C ARG A 163 3.33 14.13 14.24
N TRP A 164 3.67 13.21 13.34
CA TRP A 164 4.99 12.59 13.27
C TRP A 164 6.03 13.47 12.55
N THR A 165 7.20 13.64 13.16
CA THR A 165 8.40 14.26 12.57
C THR A 165 9.57 13.29 12.64
N ALA A 166 10.05 12.83 11.49
CA ALA A 166 11.20 11.93 11.40
C ALA A 166 12.51 12.65 11.78
N LYS A 167 13.38 11.99 12.56
CA LYS A 167 14.74 12.46 12.92
C LYS A 167 15.87 11.67 12.24
N ARG A 168 15.50 10.63 11.48
CA ARG A 168 16.40 9.70 10.79
C ARG A 168 15.86 9.36 9.40
N GLY A 169 16.77 9.09 8.47
CA GLY A 169 16.44 8.59 7.13
C GLY A 169 16.16 7.08 7.09
N ILE A 170 15.37 6.64 6.11
CA ILE A 170 15.15 5.20 5.87
C ILE A 170 16.48 4.55 5.47
N GLY A 171 16.82 3.45 6.12
CA GLY A 171 18.05 2.70 5.86
C GLY A 171 19.28 3.19 6.64
N GLU A 172 19.14 4.21 7.48
CA GLU A 172 20.16 4.57 8.48
C GLU A 172 20.27 3.48 9.56
N PHE A 173 21.47 3.36 10.14
CA PHE A 173 21.72 2.49 11.28
C PHE A 173 21.35 3.24 12.56
N VAL A 174 20.66 2.56 13.47
CA VAL A 174 20.41 3.05 14.82
C VAL A 174 20.74 1.96 15.84
N LYS A 175 20.90 2.35 17.09
CA LYS A 175 20.96 1.47 18.26
C LYS A 175 19.64 1.50 19.01
N ILE A 176 19.43 0.52 19.88
CA ILE A 176 18.32 0.56 20.84
C ILE A 176 18.39 1.88 21.63
N GLY A 177 17.27 2.59 21.69
CA GLY A 177 17.14 3.85 22.42
C GLY A 177 17.50 5.10 21.60
N ASP A 178 18.03 4.97 20.37
CA ASP A 178 18.26 6.13 19.52
C ASP A 178 16.92 6.74 19.07
N PRO A 179 16.74 8.07 19.15
CA PRO A 179 15.51 8.72 18.70
C PRO A 179 15.40 8.64 17.18
N ILE A 180 14.29 8.05 16.71
CA ILE A 180 13.98 7.91 15.28
C ILE A 180 13.00 8.98 14.79
N GLY A 181 12.22 9.56 15.71
CA GLY A 181 11.36 10.70 15.43
C GLY A 181 10.57 11.12 16.65
N VAL A 182 9.68 12.09 16.46
CA VAL A 182 8.89 12.72 17.52
C VAL A 182 7.43 12.80 17.08
N ILE A 183 6.53 12.55 18.01
CA ILE A 183 5.08 12.73 17.86
C ILE A 183 4.66 13.89 18.75
N GLU A 184 4.04 14.89 18.15
CA GLU A 184 3.39 15.99 18.87
C GLU A 184 1.87 15.72 18.87
N SER A 185 1.28 15.53 20.05
CA SER A 185 -0.18 15.39 20.16
C SER A 185 -0.87 16.73 20.00
N ASP A 186 -2.14 16.68 19.59
CA ASP A 186 -2.97 17.87 19.42
C ASP A 186 -3.24 18.60 20.76
N GLU A 187 -3.01 17.92 21.89
CA GLU A 187 -3.12 18.46 23.26
C GLU A 187 -1.79 19.01 23.81
N GLY A 188 -0.72 19.04 23.00
CA GLY A 188 0.59 19.58 23.38
C GLY A 188 1.54 18.59 24.07
N GLY A 189 1.23 17.29 24.04
CA GLY A 189 2.12 16.23 24.50
C GLY A 189 3.21 15.93 23.45
N LEU A 190 4.42 15.61 23.92
CA LEU A 190 5.56 15.27 23.06
C LEU A 190 6.05 13.86 23.40
N GLN A 191 5.98 12.94 22.44
CA GLN A 191 6.55 11.58 22.55
C GLN A 191 7.74 11.45 21.61
N THR A 192 8.88 11.03 22.16
CA THR A 192 10.04 10.66 21.34
C THR A 192 9.97 9.16 21.07
N GLU A 193 9.86 8.79 19.81
CA GLU A 193 9.97 7.38 19.41
C GLU A 193 11.44 7.02 19.32
N SER A 194 11.80 5.92 19.98
CA SER A 194 13.14 5.37 19.93
C SER A 194 13.14 4.07 19.14
N GLY A 195 14.27 3.78 18.49
CA GLY A 195 14.43 2.51 17.81
C GLY A 195 14.58 1.36 18.78
N GLU A 196 13.85 0.26 18.58
CA GLU A 196 14.07 -0.99 19.30
C GLU A 196 14.99 -1.98 18.52
N CYS A 197 15.49 -1.58 17.35
CA CYS A 197 16.27 -2.47 16.49
C CYS A 197 17.75 -2.53 16.93
N LEU A 198 18.20 -3.69 17.43
CA LEU A 198 19.60 -3.96 17.70
C LEU A 198 20.41 -4.06 16.40
N ASN A 199 21.31 -3.09 16.18
CA ASN A 199 22.45 -3.17 15.25
C ASN A 199 22.11 -3.65 13.82
N ARG A 200 20.95 -3.29 13.27
CA ARG A 200 20.62 -3.55 11.85
C ARG A 200 19.87 -2.38 11.22
N LYS A 201 20.02 -2.32 9.90
CA LYS A 201 19.42 -1.32 9.00
C LYS A 201 17.91 -1.26 9.21
N TRP A 202 17.33 -0.08 9.41
CA TRP A 202 15.87 0.08 9.38
C TRP A 202 15.34 -0.36 8.02
N MET A 203 14.71 -1.53 8.01
CA MET A 203 13.93 -2.03 6.89
C MET A 203 12.48 -2.04 7.32
N LEU A 204 11.82 -0.89 7.16
CA LEU A 204 10.42 -0.90 6.79
C LEU A 204 10.38 -1.15 5.28
#